data_AF-Q2HPJ0-F1
#
_entry.id   AF-Q2HPJ0-F1
#
_cell.length_a   1.000
_cell.length_b   1.000
_cell.length_c   1.000
_cell.angle_alpha   90.00
_cell.angle_beta   90.00
_cell.angle_gamma   90.00
#
_symmetry.space_group_name_H-M   'P 1'
#
loop_
_entity.id
_entity.type
_entity.pdbx_description
1 polymer ?
#
loop_
_entity_poly.entity_id
_entity_poly.type
_entity_poly.pdbx_seq_one_letter_code
_entity_poly.pdbx_strand_id
1 'polypeptide(L)'
;MAQDAGDAVLPSSRIMADRHLSLPRKIMPDGAVVRAGESRPRPRYPGRSVHLLSFAMVGLIPPFSRFFHEVLDFYKIHALHLAPNVVMTLAIFAHLCEMFIGVRPTTRLFQAFFIPQLLQGAVVGGCYLQSRPSTAGQYIESHLRKKWEDWKKDWFYTALPDHPRLQVPAGPPERSAAWLATSELGKEYDAVWDRLRGLRSLGLTGAMVFGENIRIREAKGRVGDWRKEEGRDSSSAPFCPRLACARLLVSCPHNCPHDLRARICLFASHAQSSRRPLYPLPPSVCLSGAHSRWSAQRP
;
A
#
# COMPACT_ATOMS: atom_id res chain seq x y z
N MET A 1 33.99 17.64 22.84
CA MET A 1 34.03 17.24 21.42
C MET A 1 32.70 17.63 20.79
N ALA A 2 32.68 18.77 20.11
CA ALA A 2 31.49 19.34 19.52
C ALA A 2 31.53 19.20 18.00
N GLN A 3 30.34 19.12 17.41
CA GLN A 3 29.98 19.39 16.01
C GLN A 3 30.34 18.33 14.96
N ASP A 4 29.37 17.44 14.69
CA ASP A 4 29.17 16.90 13.33
C ASP A 4 27.68 16.57 13.04
N ALA A 5 26.76 17.24 13.73
CA ALA A 5 25.32 16.96 13.69
C ALA A 5 24.55 17.76 12.62
N GLY A 6 25.23 18.58 11.81
CA GLY A 6 24.60 19.57 10.93
C GLY A 6 24.26 19.10 9.52
N ASP A 7 24.84 18.00 9.03
CA ASP A 7 24.89 17.73 7.57
C ASP A 7 24.45 16.31 7.15
N ALA A 8 24.08 15.46 8.12
CA ALA A 8 23.68 14.08 7.83
C ALA A 8 22.17 13.96 7.58
N VAL A 9 21.79 13.51 6.38
CA VAL A 9 20.40 13.29 5.94
C VAL A 9 19.62 12.35 6.89
N LEU A 10 20.28 11.31 7.41
CA LEU A 10 19.75 10.41 8.44
C LEU A 10 20.69 10.40 9.66
N PRO A 11 20.15 10.23 10.88
CA PRO A 11 20.96 9.99 12.06
C PRO A 11 21.67 8.63 11.96
N SER A 12 22.69 8.40 12.80
CA SER A 12 23.36 7.11 12.89
C SER A 12 22.37 5.98 13.16
N SER A 13 22.53 4.87 12.42
CA SER A 13 21.63 3.74 12.56
C SER A 13 21.80 3.06 13.92
N ARG A 14 20.72 2.50 14.48
CA ARG A 14 20.79 1.49 15.56
C ARG A 14 21.10 0.10 15.02
N ILE A 15 20.86 -0.14 13.74
CA ILE A 15 21.06 -1.41 13.05
C ILE A 15 22.48 -1.43 12.45
N MET A 16 23.52 -1.41 13.28
CA MET A 16 24.93 -1.34 12.83
C MET A 16 25.67 -2.68 12.76
N ALA A 17 25.03 -3.78 13.15
CA ALA A 17 25.65 -5.11 13.16
C ALA A 17 24.68 -6.19 12.71
N ASP A 18 25.21 -7.31 12.22
CA ASP A 18 24.43 -8.44 11.72
C ASP A 18 23.44 -9.01 12.75
N ARG A 19 23.81 -8.99 14.03
CA ARG A 19 22.91 -9.39 15.13
C ARG A 19 21.63 -8.53 15.22
N HIS A 20 21.62 -7.32 14.69
CA HIS A 20 20.45 -6.44 14.66
C HIS A 20 19.58 -6.66 13.40
N LEU A 21 19.98 -7.55 12.48
CA LEU A 21 19.28 -7.80 11.21
C LEU A 21 18.23 -8.91 11.27
N SER A 22 18.01 -9.54 12.43
CA SER A 22 17.03 -10.63 12.58
C SER A 22 15.63 -10.21 12.11
N LEU A 23 15.14 -9.06 12.58
CA LEU A 23 13.84 -8.53 12.19
C LEU A 23 13.80 -8.02 10.73
N PRO A 24 14.75 -7.17 10.26
CA PRO A 24 14.83 -6.82 8.85
C PRO A 24 14.82 -8.02 7.91
N ARG A 25 15.60 -9.06 8.17
CA ARG A 25 15.67 -10.28 7.33
C ARG A 25 14.36 -11.07 7.35
N LYS A 26 13.61 -11.04 8.45
CA LYS A 26 12.30 -11.69 8.55
C LYS A 26 11.20 -10.97 7.76
N ILE A 27 11.27 -9.64 7.65
CA ILE A 27 10.25 -8.83 6.98
C ILE A 27 10.53 -8.70 5.47
N MET A 28 11.80 -8.58 5.10
CA MET A 28 12.21 -8.45 3.70
C MET A 28 11.97 -9.77 2.94
N PRO A 29 11.70 -9.72 1.63
CA PRO A 29 11.39 -10.92 0.86
C PRO A 29 12.61 -11.84 0.77
N ASP A 30 12.35 -13.13 0.56
CA ASP A 30 13.41 -14.10 0.37
C ASP A 30 14.35 -13.69 -0.79
N GLY A 31 15.65 -13.77 -0.54
CA GLY A 31 16.68 -13.32 -1.49
C GLY A 31 17.00 -11.82 -1.44
N ALA A 32 16.30 -11.02 -0.63
CA ALA A 32 16.72 -9.64 -0.38
C ALA A 32 18.07 -9.59 0.33
N VAL A 33 19.04 -8.92 -0.28
CA VAL A 33 20.31 -8.63 0.39
C VAL A 33 20.05 -7.54 1.42
N VAL A 34 20.18 -7.88 2.70
CA VAL A 34 20.02 -6.95 3.84
C VAL A 34 21.36 -6.79 4.54
N ARG A 35 21.84 -5.56 4.68
CA ARG A 35 23.11 -5.22 5.33
C ARG A 35 22.90 -4.13 6.38
N ALA A 36 23.69 -4.20 7.45
CA ALA A 36 23.66 -3.21 8.52
C ALA A 36 23.88 -1.79 7.99
N GLY A 37 23.23 -0.82 8.62
CA GLY A 37 23.50 0.59 8.40
C GLY A 37 24.85 1.01 8.99
N GLU A 38 25.18 2.27 8.77
CA GLU A 38 26.45 2.89 9.17
C GLU A 38 26.18 4.14 10.05
N SER A 39 27.25 4.78 10.53
CA SER A 39 27.13 6.05 11.27
C SER A 39 26.53 7.16 10.41
N ARG A 40 26.77 7.12 9.09
CA ARG A 40 26.21 8.01 8.07
C ARG A 40 25.75 7.21 6.86
N PRO A 41 24.60 7.51 6.26
CA PRO A 41 24.24 6.90 4.98
C PRO A 41 25.18 7.44 3.90
N ARG A 42 25.78 6.59 3.05
CA ARG A 42 26.44 7.15 1.86
C ARG A 42 25.37 7.60 0.85
N PRO A 43 25.56 8.78 0.23
CA PRO A 43 24.62 9.29 -0.77
C PRO A 43 24.41 8.34 -1.95
N ARG A 44 25.47 7.63 -2.35
CA ARG A 44 25.45 6.69 -3.48
C ARG A 44 26.16 5.39 -3.11
N TYR A 45 25.41 4.29 -3.12
CA TYR A 45 25.96 2.94 -3.18
C TYR A 45 25.47 2.27 -4.44
N PRO A 46 26.35 1.85 -5.34
CA PRO A 46 25.95 1.08 -6.52
C PRO A 46 25.13 -0.15 -6.09
N GLY A 47 23.92 -0.28 -6.63
CA GLY A 47 23.04 -1.43 -6.38
C GLY A 47 22.49 -1.56 -4.96
N ARG A 48 22.51 -0.51 -4.14
CA ARG A 48 21.92 -0.50 -2.79
C ARG A 48 21.17 0.79 -2.52
N SER A 49 20.13 0.72 -1.69
CA SER A 49 19.42 1.88 -1.17
C SER A 49 19.24 1.76 0.33
N VAL A 50 19.08 2.91 0.99
CA VAL A 50 18.70 2.96 2.40
C VAL A 50 17.23 2.61 2.55
N HIS A 51 16.93 1.67 3.44
CA HIS A 51 15.59 1.28 3.80
C HIS A 51 15.36 1.43 5.30
N LEU A 52 14.23 2.02 5.67
CA LEU A 52 13.85 2.21 7.06
C LEU A 52 13.08 0.99 7.55
N LEU A 53 13.42 0.49 8.74
CA LEU A 53 12.67 -0.60 9.36
C LEU A 53 11.21 -0.22 9.59
N SER A 54 10.95 1.05 9.93
CA SER A 54 9.59 1.58 10.05
C SER A 54 8.78 1.45 8.75
N PHE A 55 9.43 1.62 7.59
CA PHE A 55 8.77 1.47 6.28
C PHE A 55 8.46 0.01 5.98
N ALA A 56 9.42 -0.89 6.22
CA ALA A 56 9.23 -2.33 6.08
C ALA A 56 8.06 -2.83 6.95
N MET A 57 8.00 -2.39 8.22
CA MET A 57 6.92 -2.76 9.15
C MET A 57 5.54 -2.28 8.70
N VAL A 58 5.45 -1.14 7.98
CA VAL A 58 4.18 -0.66 7.42
C VAL A 58 3.93 -1.17 6.00
N GLY A 59 4.66 -2.21 5.58
CA GLY A 59 4.43 -2.88 4.31
C GLY A 59 5.04 -2.16 3.10
N LEU A 60 6.03 -1.30 3.25
CA LEU A 60 6.84 -0.91 2.09
C LEU A 60 7.98 -1.90 1.95
N ILE A 61 7.70 -3.03 1.30
CA ILE A 61 8.65 -4.13 1.13
C ILE A 61 8.83 -4.33 -0.39
N PRO A 62 10.07 -4.50 -0.88
CA PRO A 62 10.32 -4.74 -2.30
C PRO A 62 9.76 -6.08 -2.79
N PRO A 63 9.43 -6.22 -4.09
CA PRO A 63 9.34 -5.16 -5.09
C PRO A 63 8.19 -4.18 -4.77
N PHE A 64 8.43 -2.88 -4.94
CA PHE A 64 7.41 -1.88 -4.66
C PHE A 64 6.35 -1.86 -5.77
N SER A 65 5.12 -1.43 -5.43
CA SER A 65 4.06 -1.33 -6.43
C SER A 65 4.41 -0.27 -7.47
N ARG A 66 3.98 -0.47 -8.71
CA ARG A 66 4.11 0.52 -9.78
C ARG A 66 3.54 1.88 -9.37
N PHE A 67 2.39 1.88 -8.70
CA PHE A 67 1.78 3.10 -8.16
C PHE A 67 2.69 3.86 -7.19
N PHE A 68 3.45 3.17 -6.33
CA PHE A 68 4.40 3.82 -5.43
C PHE A 68 5.48 4.58 -6.21
N HIS A 69 6.06 3.96 -7.24
CA HIS A 69 7.02 4.61 -8.13
C HIS A 69 6.40 5.81 -8.86
N GLU A 70 5.20 5.65 -9.43
CA GLU A 70 4.47 6.72 -10.11
C GLU A 70 4.22 7.92 -9.19
N VAL A 71 3.90 7.70 -7.91
CA VAL A 71 3.74 8.77 -6.92
C VAL A 71 5.06 9.50 -6.67
N LEU A 72 6.16 8.78 -6.46
CA LEU A 72 7.47 9.40 -6.25
C LEU A 72 7.89 10.26 -7.45
N ASP A 73 7.68 9.74 -8.67
CA ASP A 73 8.08 10.42 -9.90
C ASP A 73 7.15 11.58 -10.27
N PHE A 74 5.86 11.46 -10.00
CA PHE A 74 4.88 12.51 -10.25
C PHE A 74 5.10 13.70 -9.32
N TYR A 75 5.26 13.46 -8.02
CA TYR A 75 5.52 14.54 -7.05
C TYR A 75 6.97 14.98 -6.99
N LYS A 76 7.89 14.29 -7.69
CA LYS A 76 9.33 14.56 -7.70
C LYS A 76 9.95 14.47 -6.30
N ILE A 77 9.50 13.50 -5.50
CA ILE A 77 9.97 13.25 -4.12
C ILE A 77 10.69 11.91 -4.00
N HIS A 78 11.60 11.80 -3.05
CA HIS A 78 12.29 10.54 -2.71
C HIS A 78 11.50 9.76 -1.66
N ALA A 79 11.71 8.45 -1.60
CA ALA A 79 11.08 7.60 -0.60
C ALA A 79 11.38 8.07 0.83
N LEU A 80 12.60 8.54 1.12
CA LEU A 80 12.98 9.06 2.43
C LEU A 80 12.32 10.41 2.78
N HIS A 81 11.78 11.14 1.81
CA HIS A 81 10.98 12.34 2.11
C HIS A 81 9.66 11.97 2.81
N LEU A 82 9.15 10.75 2.59
CA LEU A 82 7.88 10.29 3.15
C LEU A 82 8.00 10.03 4.65
N ALA A 83 6.94 10.33 5.40
CA ALA A 83 6.78 9.81 6.75
C ALA A 83 6.15 8.40 6.70
N PRO A 84 6.31 7.55 7.75
CA PRO A 84 5.72 6.21 7.78
C PRO A 84 4.20 6.19 7.54
N ASN A 85 3.49 7.22 8.00
CA ASN A 85 2.06 7.36 7.76
C ASN A 85 1.72 7.59 6.28
N VAL A 86 2.56 8.34 5.55
CA VAL A 86 2.36 8.55 4.11
C VAL A 86 2.56 7.24 3.37
N VAL A 87 3.61 6.50 3.71
CA VAL A 87 3.88 5.16 3.17
C VAL A 87 2.70 4.21 3.43
N MET A 88 2.17 4.21 4.66
CA MET A 88 1.00 3.40 5.02
C MET A 88 -0.24 3.79 4.23
N THR A 89 -0.53 5.08 4.08
CA THR A 89 -1.66 5.56 3.25
C THR A 89 -1.53 5.13 1.80
N LEU A 90 -0.32 5.22 1.21
CA LEU A 90 -0.08 4.77 -0.16
C LEU A 90 -0.33 3.27 -0.32
N ALA A 91 0.12 2.45 0.66
CA ALA A 91 -0.14 1.02 0.66
C ALA A 91 -1.63 0.69 0.79
N ILE A 92 -2.34 1.37 1.72
CA ILE A 92 -3.79 1.23 1.90
C ILE A 92 -4.52 1.62 0.63
N PHE A 93 -4.18 2.76 0.04
CA PHE A 93 -4.84 3.27 -1.16
C PHE A 93 -4.67 2.33 -2.35
N ALA A 94 -3.44 1.86 -2.59
CA ALA A 94 -3.17 0.90 -3.66
C ALA A 94 -4.01 -0.38 -3.48
N HIS A 95 -3.99 -0.95 -2.27
CA HIS A 95 -4.73 -2.17 -1.96
C HIS A 95 -6.25 -1.97 -2.03
N LEU A 96 -6.77 -0.84 -1.55
CA LEU A 96 -8.17 -0.46 -1.65
C LEU A 96 -8.62 -0.42 -3.12
N CYS A 97 -7.85 0.25 -3.98
CA CYS A 97 -8.15 0.37 -5.40
C CYS A 97 -8.19 -1.00 -6.07
N GLU A 98 -7.14 -1.81 -5.91
CA GLU A 98 -7.01 -3.08 -6.62
C GLU A 98 -8.02 -4.12 -6.12
N MET A 99 -8.22 -4.22 -4.81
CA MET A 99 -8.86 -5.39 -4.21
C MET A 99 -10.32 -5.17 -3.83
N PHE A 100 -10.70 -3.94 -3.50
CA PHE A 100 -12.05 -3.62 -3.05
C PHE A 100 -12.82 -2.82 -4.10
N ILE A 101 -12.17 -1.82 -4.70
CA ILE A 101 -12.79 -1.01 -5.75
C ILE A 101 -12.73 -1.74 -7.10
N GLY A 102 -11.65 -2.45 -7.40
CA GLY A 102 -11.44 -3.16 -8.66
C GLY A 102 -10.93 -2.27 -9.78
N VAL A 103 -10.14 -1.24 -9.45
CA VAL A 103 -9.52 -0.32 -10.42
C VAL A 103 -8.02 -0.23 -10.18
N ARG A 104 -7.27 0.14 -11.22
CA ARG A 104 -5.84 0.43 -11.07
C ARG A 104 -5.65 1.70 -10.22
N PRO A 105 -4.82 1.69 -9.16
CA PRO A 105 -4.48 2.91 -8.43
C PRO A 105 -3.69 3.84 -9.35
N THR A 106 -4.07 5.12 -9.39
CA THR A 106 -3.42 6.15 -10.21
C THR A 106 -3.15 7.39 -9.37
N THR A 107 -2.14 8.17 -9.77
CA THR A 107 -1.79 9.44 -9.11
C THR A 107 -2.95 10.44 -9.16
N ARG A 108 -3.71 10.48 -10.26
CA ARG A 108 -4.92 11.34 -10.40
C ARG A 108 -6.00 10.98 -9.39
N LEU A 109 -6.30 9.68 -9.23
CA LEU A 109 -7.28 9.23 -8.23
C LEU A 109 -6.77 9.53 -6.81
N PHE A 110 -5.48 9.36 -6.56
CA PHE A 110 -4.88 9.67 -5.27
C PHE A 110 -4.96 11.18 -4.95
N GLN A 111 -4.66 12.05 -5.92
CA GLN A 111 -4.78 13.51 -5.82
C GLN A 111 -6.20 14.00 -5.56
N ALA A 112 -7.21 13.19 -5.93
CA ALA A 112 -8.60 13.46 -5.64
C ALA A 112 -8.83 13.55 -4.12
N PHE A 113 -8.18 12.66 -3.36
CA PHE A 113 -8.37 12.53 -1.92
C PHE A 113 -7.33 13.27 -1.10
N PHE A 114 -6.07 13.32 -1.58
CA PHE A 114 -4.94 13.76 -0.79
C PHE A 114 -4.11 14.83 -1.49
N ILE A 115 -3.64 15.79 -0.69
CA ILE A 115 -2.68 16.82 -1.07
C ILE A 115 -1.40 16.57 -0.26
N PRO A 116 -0.26 16.28 -0.91
CA PRO A 116 1.00 16.25 -0.20
C PRO A 116 1.38 17.64 0.30
N GLN A 117 1.94 17.69 1.50
CA GLN A 117 2.38 18.90 2.17
C GLN A 117 3.79 18.69 2.71
N LEU A 118 4.51 19.79 2.87
CA LEU A 118 5.92 19.78 3.25
C LEU A 118 6.14 20.47 4.58
N LEU A 119 6.93 19.81 5.43
CA LEU A 119 7.55 20.42 6.59
C LEU A 119 8.83 21.13 6.13
N GLN A 120 8.88 22.44 6.32
CA GLN A 120 9.98 23.28 5.86
C GLN A 120 11.32 22.81 6.42
N GLY A 121 12.33 22.69 5.54
CA GLY A 121 13.70 22.28 5.90
C GLY A 121 13.90 20.80 6.24
N ALA A 122 12.84 19.99 6.31
CA ALA A 122 12.97 18.58 6.66
C ALA A 122 13.35 17.71 5.45
N VAL A 123 14.58 17.19 5.45
CA VAL A 123 15.05 16.28 4.40
C VAL A 123 14.39 14.90 4.49
N VAL A 124 14.32 14.32 5.70
CA VAL A 124 13.70 13.00 5.92
C VAL A 124 12.36 13.13 6.65
N GLY A 125 11.32 12.51 6.10
CA GLY A 125 9.98 12.54 6.66
C GLY A 125 9.31 13.90 6.61
N GLY A 126 9.77 14.79 5.73
CA GLY A 126 9.21 16.13 5.54
C GLY A 126 7.89 16.13 4.78
N CYS A 127 7.52 15.05 4.09
CA CYS A 127 6.29 14.95 3.33
C CYS A 127 5.18 14.30 4.17
N TYR A 128 4.05 14.99 4.32
CA TYR A 128 2.82 14.48 4.92
C TYR A 128 1.64 14.59 3.94
N LEU A 129 0.54 13.91 4.23
CA LEU A 129 -0.68 13.96 3.42
C LEU A 129 -1.76 14.70 4.17
N GLN A 130 -2.41 15.62 3.49
CA GLN A 130 -3.61 16.29 3.96
C GLN A 130 -4.80 15.85 3.11
N SER A 131 -5.94 15.58 3.74
CA SER A 131 -7.18 15.31 3.00
C SER A 131 -7.61 16.57 2.24
N ARG A 132 -7.97 16.40 0.97
CA ARG A 132 -8.48 17.50 0.15
C ARG A 132 -9.84 17.96 0.68
N PRO A 133 -10.09 19.27 0.88
CA PRO A 133 -11.35 19.76 1.43
C PRO A 133 -12.59 19.33 0.65
N SER A 134 -12.52 19.31 -0.69
CA SER A 134 -13.64 18.94 -1.57
C SER A 134 -14.10 17.49 -1.40
N THR A 135 -13.23 16.61 -0.93
CA THR A 135 -13.51 15.17 -0.72
C THR A 135 -13.27 14.76 0.73
N ALA A 136 -13.25 15.74 1.64
CA ALA A 136 -13.03 15.49 3.05
C ALA A 136 -14.13 14.55 3.58
N GLY A 137 -13.73 13.52 4.31
CA GLY A 137 -14.66 12.52 4.83
C GLY A 137 -15.31 11.65 3.76
N GLN A 138 -14.83 11.63 2.50
CA GLN A 138 -15.29 10.70 1.48
C GLN A 138 -14.40 9.47 1.33
N TYR A 139 -13.16 9.54 1.82
CA TYR A 139 -12.24 8.39 1.92
C TYR A 139 -12.58 7.47 3.11
N ILE A 140 -12.08 6.23 3.08
CA ILE A 140 -12.23 5.31 4.22
C ILE A 140 -11.54 5.87 5.46
N GLU A 141 -12.16 5.65 6.62
CA GLU A 141 -11.56 6.08 7.88
C GLU A 141 -10.28 5.29 8.15
N SER A 142 -9.19 6.00 8.36
CA SER A 142 -7.86 5.44 8.56
C SER A 142 -7.24 6.05 9.81
N HIS A 143 -7.39 5.39 10.95
CA HIS A 143 -6.74 5.81 12.19
C HIS A 143 -5.26 5.43 12.16
N LEU A 144 -4.44 6.32 11.61
CA LEU A 144 -3.00 6.15 11.58
C LEU A 144 -2.37 6.54 12.92
N ARG A 145 -1.22 5.94 13.20
CA ARG A 145 -0.43 6.28 14.40
C ARG A 145 -0.05 7.77 14.36
N LYS A 146 -0.40 8.53 15.39
CA LYS A 146 -0.14 9.99 15.43
C LYS A 146 1.34 10.34 15.49
N LYS A 147 2.15 9.52 16.17
CA LYS A 147 3.58 9.75 16.37
C LYS A 147 4.38 8.49 16.13
N TRP A 148 5.46 8.62 15.38
CA TRP A 148 6.50 7.59 15.26
C TRP A 148 7.72 8.09 16.01
N GLU A 149 8.20 7.32 16.98
CA GLU A 149 9.37 7.70 17.79
C GLU A 149 10.62 7.11 17.18
N ASP A 150 11.67 7.93 17.05
CA ASP A 150 13.00 7.51 16.59
C ASP A 150 13.05 6.67 15.31
N TRP A 151 11.99 6.72 14.50
CA TRP A 151 11.82 5.87 13.32
C TRP A 151 12.88 6.10 12.24
N LYS A 152 13.58 7.25 12.30
CA LYS A 152 14.70 7.61 11.42
C LYS A 152 16.02 6.97 11.84
N LYS A 153 16.12 6.42 13.05
CA LYS A 153 17.32 5.77 13.59
C LYS A 153 17.42 4.29 13.23
N ASP A 154 16.35 3.66 12.77
CA ASP A 154 16.34 2.24 12.39
C ASP A 154 16.37 2.10 10.88
N TRP A 155 17.56 2.15 10.30
CA TRP A 155 17.75 1.99 8.86
C TRP A 155 18.88 1.01 8.53
N PHE A 156 18.75 0.35 7.38
CA PHE A 156 19.67 -0.65 6.89
C PHE A 156 19.79 -0.52 5.37
N TYR A 157 20.81 -1.12 4.77
CA TYR A 157 20.93 -1.17 3.32
C TYR A 157 20.22 -2.40 2.78
N THR A 158 19.54 -2.20 1.65
CA THR A 158 18.99 -3.31 0.88
C THR A 158 19.36 -3.20 -0.59
N ALA A 159 19.50 -4.33 -1.28
CA ALA A 159 19.60 -4.35 -2.73
C ALA A 159 18.22 -4.06 -3.34
N LEU A 160 18.09 -2.88 -3.94
CA LEU A 160 16.89 -2.46 -4.67
C LEU A 160 17.28 -2.11 -6.10
N PRO A 161 16.37 -2.27 -7.09
CA PRO A 161 16.60 -1.77 -8.43
C PRO A 161 17.00 -0.30 -8.37
N ASP A 162 17.97 0.10 -9.20
CA ASP A 162 18.42 1.47 -9.23
C ASP A 162 17.27 2.36 -9.73
N HIS A 163 16.75 3.17 -8.82
CA HIS A 163 15.68 4.11 -9.09
C HIS A 163 16.07 5.42 -8.41
N PRO A 164 16.17 6.55 -9.15
CA PRO A 164 16.65 7.81 -8.59
C PRO A 164 15.90 8.21 -7.31
N ARG A 165 14.57 8.02 -7.28
CA ARG A 165 13.72 8.34 -6.13
C ARG A 165 13.83 7.41 -4.92
N LEU A 166 14.58 6.31 -5.01
CA LEU A 166 14.88 5.43 -3.86
C LEU A 166 16.24 5.73 -3.22
N GLN A 167 17.05 6.59 -3.84
CA GLN A 167 18.35 6.99 -3.31
C GLN A 167 18.20 7.99 -2.15
N VAL A 168 19.30 8.22 -1.43
CA VAL A 168 19.33 9.22 -0.35
C VAL A 168 19.16 10.61 -0.97
N PRO A 169 18.16 11.40 -0.54
CA PRO A 169 17.93 12.72 -1.12
C PRO A 169 19.07 13.67 -0.74
N ALA A 170 19.46 14.53 -1.68
CA ALA A 170 20.49 15.54 -1.46
C ALA A 170 19.98 16.75 -0.64
N GLY A 171 18.66 16.93 -0.56
CA GLY A 171 18.04 18.08 0.09
C GLY A 171 16.54 17.88 0.33
N PRO A 172 15.86 18.86 0.93
CA PRO A 172 14.44 18.78 1.19
C PRO A 172 13.62 18.69 -0.11
N PRO A 173 12.43 18.07 -0.08
CA PRO A 173 11.52 18.11 -1.23
C PRO A 173 11.14 19.54 -1.59
N GLU A 174 10.99 19.81 -2.89
CA GLU A 174 10.49 21.07 -3.40
C GLU A 174 9.05 20.92 -3.87
N ARG A 175 8.21 21.90 -3.49
CA ARG A 175 6.81 21.92 -3.90
C ARG A 175 6.71 22.35 -5.36
N SER A 176 5.96 21.60 -6.16
CA SER A 176 5.61 22.02 -7.52
C SER A 176 4.13 22.38 -7.64
N ALA A 177 3.78 23.22 -8.62
CA ALA A 177 2.40 23.61 -8.89
C ALA A 177 1.50 22.38 -9.20
N ALA A 178 2.07 21.32 -9.79
CA ALA A 178 1.38 20.08 -10.11
C ALA A 178 0.78 19.36 -8.89
N TRP A 179 1.24 19.66 -7.67
CA TRP A 179 0.75 19.02 -6.45
C TRP A 179 -0.68 19.43 -6.12
N LEU A 180 -1.03 20.69 -6.43
CA LEU A 180 -2.33 21.27 -6.13
C LEU A 180 -3.33 21.13 -7.28
N ALA A 181 -2.85 20.80 -8.48
CA ALA A 181 -3.67 20.62 -9.66
C ALA A 181 -4.86 19.70 -9.34
N THR A 182 -6.06 20.23 -9.49
CA THR A 182 -7.29 19.46 -9.32
C THR A 182 -7.43 18.62 -10.58
N SER A 183 -7.31 17.30 -10.45
CA SER A 183 -7.64 16.42 -11.56
C SER A 183 -9.15 16.46 -11.76
N GLU A 184 -9.61 17.00 -12.89
CA GLU A 184 -10.96 16.71 -13.38
C GLU A 184 -11.04 15.21 -13.64
N LEU A 185 -11.77 14.51 -12.79
CA LEU A 185 -12.00 13.08 -12.90
C LEU A 185 -13.22 12.91 -13.82
N GLY A 186 -13.05 12.16 -14.90
CA GLY A 186 -14.14 11.87 -15.84
C GLY A 186 -15.25 11.02 -15.21
N LYS A 187 -16.34 10.82 -15.96
CA LYS A 187 -17.50 10.02 -15.53
C LYS A 187 -17.12 8.60 -15.09
N GLU A 188 -16.00 8.05 -15.56
CA GLU A 188 -15.51 6.75 -15.12
C GLU A 188 -15.20 6.67 -13.61
N TYR A 189 -14.97 7.80 -12.97
CA TYR A 189 -14.69 7.86 -11.53
C TYR A 189 -15.96 7.93 -10.67
N ASP A 190 -17.13 8.24 -11.23
CA ASP A 190 -18.40 8.22 -10.49
C ASP A 190 -18.68 6.83 -9.91
N ALA A 191 -18.42 5.78 -10.71
CA ALA A 191 -18.53 4.39 -10.27
C ALA A 191 -17.54 4.06 -9.13
N VAL A 192 -16.35 4.67 -9.12
CA VAL A 192 -15.37 4.52 -8.05
C VAL A 192 -15.88 5.18 -6.76
N TRP A 193 -16.44 6.39 -6.86
CA TRP A 193 -17.02 7.11 -5.73
C TRP A 193 -18.21 6.37 -5.13
N ASP A 194 -19.13 5.87 -5.95
CA ASP A 194 -20.29 5.12 -5.49
C ASP A 194 -19.89 3.82 -4.79
N ARG A 195 -18.92 3.10 -5.34
CA ARG A 195 -18.38 1.89 -4.71
C ARG A 195 -17.70 2.20 -3.39
N LEU A 196 -16.88 3.26 -3.34
CA LEU A 196 -16.23 3.69 -2.10
C LEU A 196 -17.26 4.09 -1.04
N ARG A 197 -18.30 4.85 -1.43
CA ARG A 197 -19.42 5.22 -0.56
C ARG A 197 -20.12 3.99 0.02
N GLY A 198 -20.41 3.00 -0.81
CA GLY A 198 -21.00 1.73 -0.38
C GLY A 198 -20.10 0.94 0.58
N LEU A 199 -18.81 0.83 0.28
CA LEU A 199 -17.85 0.17 1.18
C LEU A 199 -17.75 0.88 2.53
N ARG A 200 -17.81 2.21 2.55
CA ARG A 200 -17.81 3.02 3.77
C ARG A 200 -19.09 2.86 4.60
N SER A 201 -20.26 2.83 3.96
CA SER A 201 -21.53 2.61 4.70
C SER A 201 -21.59 1.21 5.33
N LEU A 202 -20.84 0.26 4.76
CA LEU A 202 -20.62 -1.07 5.34
C LEU A 202 -19.53 -1.12 6.41
N GLY A 203 -18.90 0.01 6.76
CA GLY A 203 -17.90 0.10 7.82
C GLY A 203 -16.48 -0.33 7.41
N LEU A 204 -16.15 -0.33 6.11
CA LEU A 204 -14.77 -0.58 5.68
C LEU A 204 -13.83 0.51 6.20
N THR A 205 -12.77 0.11 6.91
CA THR A 205 -11.73 1.00 7.43
C THR A 205 -10.37 0.72 6.82
N GLY A 206 -9.47 1.71 6.88
CA GLY A 206 -8.08 1.57 6.46
C GLY A 206 -7.33 0.47 7.22
N ALA A 207 -7.67 0.23 8.49
CA ALA A 207 -7.09 -0.85 9.29
C ALA A 207 -7.44 -2.23 8.72
N MET A 208 -8.68 -2.43 8.26
CA MET A 208 -9.10 -3.69 7.62
C MET A 208 -8.37 -3.91 6.29
N VAL A 209 -8.31 -2.87 5.45
CA VAL A 209 -7.60 -2.91 4.17
C VAL A 209 -6.11 -3.18 4.37
N PHE A 210 -5.50 -2.53 5.36
CA PHE A 210 -4.08 -2.72 5.69
C PHE A 210 -3.78 -4.12 6.23
N GLY A 211 -4.63 -4.63 7.13
CA GLY A 211 -4.52 -5.98 7.67
C GLY A 211 -4.58 -7.03 6.57
N GLU A 212 -5.50 -6.90 5.62
CA GLU A 212 -5.59 -7.81 4.48
C GLU A 212 -4.36 -7.75 3.57
N ASN A 213 -3.84 -6.54 3.31
CA ASN A 213 -2.62 -6.36 2.55
C ASN A 213 -1.43 -7.09 3.18
N ILE A 214 -1.28 -7.04 4.51
CA ILE A 214 -0.24 -7.79 5.23
C ILE A 214 -0.49 -9.31 5.08
N ARG A 215 -1.71 -9.79 5.35
CA ARG A 215 -2.02 -11.23 5.29
C ARG A 215 -1.73 -11.84 3.93
N ILE A 216 -2.14 -11.18 2.86
CA ILE A 216 -1.90 -11.67 1.49
C ILE A 216 -0.40 -11.74 1.19
N ARG A 217 0.39 -10.81 1.70
CA ARG A 217 1.85 -10.81 1.51
C ARG A 217 2.55 -11.89 2.31
N GLU A 218 2.15 -12.12 3.55
CA GLU A 218 2.66 -13.25 4.35
C GLU A 218 2.28 -14.60 3.74
N ALA A 219 1.11 -14.69 3.10
CA ALA A 219 0.72 -15.88 2.34
C ALA A 219 1.58 -16.05 1.08
N LYS A 220 1.85 -14.98 0.33
CA LYS A 220 2.73 -14.99 -0.85
C LYS A 220 4.20 -15.23 -0.50
N GLY A 221 4.69 -14.75 0.64
CA GLY A 221 6.03 -15.05 1.14
C GLY A 221 6.21 -16.52 1.56
N ARG A 222 5.11 -17.23 1.83
CA ARG A 222 5.12 -18.69 2.10
C ARG A 222 4.92 -19.55 0.86
N VAL A 223 4.47 -18.97 -0.25
CA VAL A 223 4.23 -19.66 -1.52
C VAL A 223 5.12 -19.00 -2.56
N GLY A 224 6.33 -19.55 -2.73
CA GLY A 224 7.23 -19.12 -3.78
C GLY A 224 6.54 -19.14 -5.15
N ASP A 225 6.77 -18.05 -5.90
CA ASP A 225 6.52 -17.92 -7.33
C ASP A 225 5.06 -17.71 -7.81
N TRP A 226 4.74 -16.44 -8.11
CA TRP A 226 3.68 -16.06 -9.06
C TRP A 226 4.25 -15.15 -10.18
N ARG A 227 5.58 -15.16 -10.42
CA ARG A 227 6.25 -14.18 -11.30
C ARG A 227 6.03 -14.44 -12.80
N LYS A 228 4.94 -15.13 -13.17
CA LYS A 228 4.59 -15.46 -14.57
C LYS A 228 3.26 -14.89 -15.08
N GLU A 229 2.60 -14.00 -14.34
CA GLU A 229 1.35 -13.36 -14.81
C GLU A 229 1.50 -11.89 -15.24
N GLU A 230 2.70 -11.40 -15.50
CA GLU A 230 2.92 -10.02 -16.00
C GLU A 230 2.88 -9.92 -17.55
N GLY A 231 2.25 -10.89 -18.21
CA GLY A 231 2.15 -10.98 -19.68
C GLY A 231 0.72 -11.02 -20.25
N ARG A 232 -0.32 -10.82 -19.43
CA ARG A 232 -1.71 -10.76 -19.92
C ARG A 232 -2.30 -9.39 -19.65
N ASP A 233 -2.77 -8.73 -20.70
CA ASP A 233 -3.45 -7.45 -20.65
C ASP A 233 -4.39 -7.36 -19.46
N SER A 234 -4.07 -6.46 -18.53
CA SER A 234 -4.80 -6.27 -17.27
C SER A 234 -6.16 -5.58 -17.46
N SER A 235 -6.67 -5.54 -18.68
CA SER A 235 -7.92 -4.88 -19.06
C SER A 235 -9.14 -5.81 -18.97
N SER A 236 -8.97 -7.12 -18.73
CA SER A 236 -10.08 -8.09 -18.87
C SER A 236 -10.34 -9.02 -17.67
N ALA A 237 -9.66 -8.90 -16.53
CA ALA A 237 -10.00 -9.71 -15.35
C ALA A 237 -11.32 -9.22 -14.71
N PRO A 238 -12.41 -10.00 -14.72
CA PRO A 238 -13.67 -9.55 -14.17
C PRO A 238 -13.59 -9.45 -12.64
N PHE A 239 -13.94 -8.28 -12.11
CA PHE A 239 -14.19 -8.09 -10.68
C PHE A 239 -15.21 -9.14 -10.19
N CYS A 240 -14.80 -10.01 -9.27
CA CYS A 240 -15.66 -11.00 -8.63
C CYS A 240 -16.09 -10.51 -7.23
N PRO A 241 -17.34 -10.03 -7.05
CA PRO A 241 -17.85 -9.55 -5.76
C PRO A 241 -17.79 -10.60 -4.66
N ARG A 242 -17.89 -11.89 -5.01
CA ARG A 242 -17.75 -13.01 -4.06
C ARG A 242 -16.35 -13.09 -3.44
N LEU A 243 -15.29 -12.78 -4.19
CA LEU A 243 -13.92 -12.73 -3.66
C LEU A 243 -13.72 -11.53 -2.72
N ALA A 244 -14.25 -10.35 -3.07
CA ALA A 244 -14.19 -9.18 -2.19
C ALA A 244 -14.94 -9.42 -0.88
N CYS A 245 -16.12 -10.07 -0.93
CA CYS A 245 -16.89 -10.44 0.26
C CYS A 245 -16.22 -11.53 1.11
N ALA A 246 -15.67 -12.58 0.48
CA ALA A 246 -14.90 -13.60 1.20
C ALA A 246 -13.69 -12.97 1.91
N ARG A 247 -12.99 -12.03 1.26
CA ARG A 247 -11.85 -11.30 1.84
C ARG A 247 -12.26 -10.36 2.97
N LEU A 248 -13.39 -9.66 2.84
CA LEU A 248 -13.96 -8.83 3.90
C LEU A 248 -14.35 -9.66 5.14
N LEU A 249 -14.95 -10.83 4.94
CA LEU A 249 -15.33 -11.75 6.03
C LEU A 249 -14.11 -12.38 6.72
N VAL A 250 -13.06 -12.73 5.96
CA VAL A 250 -11.78 -13.19 6.49
C VAL A 250 -11.02 -12.07 7.21
N SER A 251 -11.20 -10.83 6.77
CA SER A 251 -10.58 -9.65 7.38
C SER A 251 -11.26 -9.09 8.61
N CYS A 252 -12.53 -9.44 8.84
CA CYS A 252 -13.24 -9.06 10.05
C CYS A 252 -12.54 -9.63 11.29
N PRO A 253 -12.11 -8.79 12.26
CA PRO A 253 -11.58 -9.28 13.53
C PRO A 253 -12.57 -10.25 14.21
N HIS A 254 -12.06 -11.21 14.98
CA HIS A 254 -12.89 -12.23 15.64
C HIS A 254 -13.98 -11.65 16.55
N ASN A 255 -13.81 -10.41 17.02
CA ASN A 255 -14.75 -9.68 17.86
C ASN A 255 -15.64 -8.68 17.08
N CYS A 256 -15.77 -8.82 15.76
CA CYS A 256 -16.67 -7.98 14.96
C CYS A 256 -18.13 -8.18 15.40
N PRO A 257 -18.91 -7.09 15.57
CA PRO A 257 -20.34 -7.19 15.83
C PRO A 257 -21.02 -8.06 14.77
N HIS A 258 -21.93 -8.95 15.19
CA HIS A 258 -22.65 -9.87 14.31
C HIS A 258 -23.35 -9.16 13.12
N ASP A 259 -23.78 -7.91 13.35
CA ASP A 259 -24.42 -7.05 12.35
C ASP A 259 -23.46 -6.65 11.21
N LEU A 260 -22.16 -6.47 11.47
CA LEU A 260 -21.18 -6.10 10.44
C LEU A 260 -20.92 -7.26 9.47
N ARG A 261 -20.80 -8.49 9.99
CA ARG A 261 -20.69 -9.71 9.15
C ARG A 261 -21.96 -9.94 8.33
N ALA A 262 -23.13 -9.74 8.93
CA ALA A 262 -24.41 -9.85 8.22
C ALA A 262 -24.54 -8.81 7.09
N ARG A 263 -24.15 -7.55 7.35
CA ARG A 263 -24.13 -6.46 6.36
C ARG A 263 -23.18 -6.72 5.18
N ILE A 264 -21.99 -7.26 5.45
CA ILE A 264 -21.02 -7.66 4.41
C ILE A 264 -21.59 -8.79 3.53
N CYS A 265 -22.30 -9.76 4.11
CA CYS A 265 -22.99 -10.83 3.37
C CYS A 265 -24.20 -10.32 2.57
N LEU A 266 -25.00 -9.40 3.12
CA LEU A 266 -26.16 -8.80 2.45
C LEU A 266 -25.76 -7.98 1.20
N PHE A 267 -24.64 -7.26 1.26
CA PHE A 267 -24.08 -6.57 0.11
C PHE A 267 -23.64 -7.54 -0.99
N ALA A 268 -23.12 -8.72 -0.64
CA ALA A 268 -22.76 -9.77 -1.61
C ALA A 268 -23.97 -10.24 -2.43
N SER A 269 -25.15 -10.31 -1.79
CA SER A 269 -26.42 -10.65 -2.44
C SER A 269 -26.99 -9.49 -3.27
N HIS A 270 -26.93 -8.25 -2.79
CA HIS A 270 -27.42 -7.08 -3.54
C HIS A 270 -26.52 -6.72 -4.75
N ALA A 271 -25.20 -6.85 -4.62
CA ALA A 271 -24.26 -6.64 -5.73
C ALA A 271 -24.34 -7.73 -6.82
N GLN A 272 -24.86 -8.93 -6.49
CA GLN A 272 -25.22 -9.96 -7.47
C GLN A 272 -26.52 -9.61 -8.22
N SER A 273 -27.47 -8.95 -7.57
CA SER A 273 -28.77 -8.56 -8.14
C SER A 273 -28.68 -7.39 -9.14
N SER A 274 -27.73 -6.45 -8.97
CA SER A 274 -27.71 -5.20 -9.75
C SER A 274 -26.88 -5.21 -11.05
N ARG A 275 -26.40 -6.35 -11.56
CA ARG A 275 -25.61 -6.38 -12.82
C ARG A 275 -26.45 -6.81 -14.03
N ARG A 276 -26.87 -5.84 -14.84
CA ARG A 276 -26.70 -5.97 -16.29
C ARG A 276 -25.21 -5.70 -16.59
N PRO A 277 -24.48 -6.60 -17.25
CA PRO A 277 -23.07 -6.39 -17.58
C PRO A 277 -22.92 -5.31 -18.65
N LEU A 278 -21.91 -4.43 -18.51
CA LEU A 278 -21.56 -3.39 -19.50
C LEU A 278 -20.86 -3.96 -20.76
N TYR A 279 -20.57 -5.27 -20.80
CA TYR A 279 -20.12 -5.99 -21.99
C TYR A 279 -20.56 -7.46 -21.89
N PRO A 280 -21.12 -8.07 -22.96
CA PRO A 280 -21.45 -9.48 -22.96
C PRO A 280 -20.16 -10.31 -23.14
N LEU A 281 -19.79 -11.10 -22.14
CA LEU A 281 -18.80 -12.17 -22.29
C LEU A 281 -19.43 -13.52 -21.96
N PRO A 282 -19.03 -14.59 -22.68
CA PRO A 282 -19.73 -15.87 -22.69
C PRO A 282 -19.56 -16.66 -21.37
N PRO A 283 -20.52 -17.53 -21.03
CA PRO A 283 -20.54 -18.25 -19.77
C PRO A 283 -19.61 -19.47 -19.82
N SER A 284 -18.36 -19.33 -19.37
CA SER A 284 -17.49 -20.51 -19.19
C SER A 284 -16.35 -20.40 -18.17
N VAL A 285 -16.24 -19.33 -17.37
CA VAL A 285 -15.11 -19.20 -16.40
C VAL A 285 -15.55 -19.19 -14.91
N CYS A 286 -16.82 -19.42 -14.58
CA CYS A 286 -17.29 -19.35 -13.20
C CYS A 286 -17.54 -20.71 -12.49
N LEU A 287 -17.30 -21.85 -13.13
CA LEU A 287 -17.59 -23.16 -12.52
C LEU A 287 -16.48 -24.19 -12.80
N SER A 288 -15.43 -24.19 -11.99
CA SER A 288 -14.71 -25.42 -11.61
C SER A 288 -13.81 -25.13 -10.42
N GLY A 289 -14.10 -25.75 -9.28
CA GLY A 289 -13.25 -25.62 -8.08
C GLY A 289 -13.94 -25.97 -6.76
N ALA A 290 -15.24 -26.23 -6.74
CA ALA A 290 -15.94 -26.62 -5.52
C ALA A 290 -17.12 -27.55 -5.82
N HIS A 291 -16.86 -28.80 -6.19
CA HIS A 291 -17.79 -29.92 -6.00
C HIS A 291 -17.10 -31.23 -6.41
N SER A 292 -16.42 -31.90 -5.46
CA SER A 292 -16.26 -33.36 -5.46
C SER A 292 -15.36 -33.85 -4.31
N ARG A 293 -15.96 -34.09 -3.14
CA ARG A 293 -15.79 -35.30 -2.29
C ARG A 293 -16.28 -35.04 -0.86
N TRP A 294 -17.59 -34.98 -0.72
CA TRP A 294 -18.30 -35.44 0.48
C TRP A 294 -19.45 -36.27 -0.05
N SER A 295 -19.23 -37.58 -0.18
CA SER A 295 -20.29 -38.53 -0.52
C SER A 295 -19.93 -39.88 0.08
N ALA A 296 -20.65 -40.22 1.15
CA ALA A 296 -21.05 -41.55 1.57
C ALA A 296 -19.97 -42.63 1.82
N GLN A 297 -19.86 -43.03 3.08
CA GLN A 297 -19.83 -44.45 3.46
C GLN A 297 -20.37 -44.59 4.89
N ARG A 298 -21.62 -45.03 5.00
CA ARG A 298 -22.15 -45.78 6.15
C ARG A 298 -22.25 -47.24 5.73
N PRO A 299 -22.18 -48.16 6.69
CA PRO A 299 -23.28 -49.11 6.88
C PRO A 299 -24.25 -48.60 7.96
#